data_AF-A0A2R4FHG2-F1
#
_entry.id   AF-A0A2R4FHG2-F1
#
_cell.length_a   1.000
_cell.length_b   1.000
_cell.length_c   1.000
_cell.angle_alpha   90.00
_cell.angle_beta   90.00
_cell.angle_gamma   90.00
#
_symmetry.space_group_name_H-M   'P 1'
#
loop_
_entity.id
_entity.type
_entity.pdbx_description
1 polymer ?
#
loop_
_entity_poly.entity_id
_entity_poly.type
_entity_poly.pdbx_seq_one_letter_code
_entity_poly.pdbx_strand_id
1 'polypeptide(L)' 'MRANAMQLQESLAGLDYPVSKEDLVRWAQETGVDTQTLKLLQSLPAEQFQTPADIGDAIIELS' A
#
# COMPACT_ATOMS: atom_id res chain seq x y z
N MET A 1 -10.03 8.76 -3.95
CA MET A 1 -10.45 8.12 -2.68
C MET A 1 -9.45 8.46 -1.57
N ARG A 2 -9.58 9.62 -0.90
CA ARG A 2 -8.54 10.09 0.05
C ARG A 2 -8.57 9.38 1.42
N ALA A 3 -9.76 8.93 1.86
CA ALA A 3 -9.92 8.26 3.14
C ALA A 3 -9.18 6.91 3.20
N ASN A 4 -9.24 6.11 2.12
CA ASN A 4 -8.59 4.80 2.08
C ASN A 4 -7.06 4.90 2.19
N ALA A 5 -6.44 5.90 1.55
CA ALA A 5 -4.99 6.08 1.58
C ALA A 5 -4.48 6.46 2.99
N MET A 6 -5.16 7.40 3.67
CA MET A 6 -4.81 7.78 5.05
C MET A 6 -4.97 6.60 6.03
N GLN A 7 -6.09 5.87 5.95
CA GLN A 7 -6.30 4.70 6.82
C GLN A 7 -5.28 3.58 6.57
N LEU A 8 -4.89 3.37 5.30
CA LEU A 8 -3.80 2.45 4.96
C LEU A 8 -2.49 2.95 5.54
N GLN A 9 -2.13 4.22 5.34
CA GLN A 9 -0.88 4.79 5.82
C GLN A 9 -0.73 4.63 7.34
N GLU A 10 -1.80 4.82 8.11
CA GLU A 10 -1.79 4.57 9.56
C GLU A 10 -1.64 3.09 9.92
N SER A 11 -2.30 2.20 9.16
CA SER A 11 -2.19 0.76 9.37
C SER A 11 -0.79 0.23 9.03
N LEU A 12 -0.16 0.84 8.03
CA LEU A 12 1.19 0.54 7.56
C LEU A 12 2.26 1.20 8.45
N ALA A 13 1.96 2.28 9.17
CA ALA A 13 2.88 2.93 10.10
C ALA A 13 3.38 2.03 11.24
N GLY A 14 2.71 0.91 11.50
CA GLY A 14 3.14 -0.13 12.44
C GLY A 14 3.95 -1.28 11.84
N LEU A 15 4.20 -1.29 10.53
CA LEU A 15 5.00 -2.34 9.87
C LEU A 15 6.50 -2.05 9.98
N ASP A 16 7.29 -3.12 10.08
CA ASP A 16 8.74 -3.06 9.93
C ASP A 16 9.11 -2.85 8.46
N TYR A 17 9.72 -1.69 8.18
CA TYR A 17 10.24 -1.34 6.88
C TYR A 17 11.70 -1.80 6.72
N PRO A 18 12.13 -2.20 5.50
CA PRO A 18 11.40 -2.15 4.23
C PRO A 18 10.42 -3.30 4.03
N VAL A 19 9.25 -3.00 3.43
CA VAL A 19 8.27 -4.02 3.04
C VAL A 19 8.39 -4.31 1.54
N SER A 20 8.46 -5.59 1.18
CA SER A 20 8.52 -5.99 -0.22
C SER A 20 7.15 -5.84 -0.88
N LYS A 21 7.10 -5.64 -2.20
CA LYS A 21 5.85 -5.65 -2.96
C LYS A 21 5.02 -6.92 -2.70
N GLU A 22 5.68 -8.08 -2.62
CA GLU A 22 5.01 -9.35 -2.31
C GLU A 22 4.35 -9.33 -0.92
N ASP A 23 5.07 -8.85 0.10
CA ASP A 23 4.57 -8.68 1.45
C ASP A 23 3.43 -7.66 1.52
N LEU A 24 3.55 -6.56 0.78
CA LEU A 24 2.52 -5.54 0.71
C LEU A 24 1.25 -6.06 0.05
N VAL A 25 1.38 -6.81 -1.06
CA VAL A 25 0.24 -7.43 -1.75
C VAL A 25 -0.40 -8.49 -0.87
N ARG A 26 0.40 -9.30 -0.16
CA ARG A 26 -0.10 -10.29 0.80
C ARG A 26 -0.84 -9.60 1.95
N TRP A 27 -0.23 -8.60 2.57
CA TRP A 27 -0.86 -7.79 3.61
C TRP A 27 -2.15 -7.13 3.12
N ALA A 28 -2.17 -6.62 1.89
CA ALA A 28 -3.34 -6.02 1.27
C ALA A 28 -4.47 -7.05 1.06
N GLN A 29 -4.12 -8.28 0.64
CA GLN A 29 -5.06 -9.40 0.54
C GLN A 29 -5.61 -9.79 1.92
N GLU A 30 -4.75 -9.92 2.92
CA GLU A 30 -5.13 -10.30 4.29
C GLU A 30 -5.96 -9.22 5.00
N THR A 31 -5.66 -7.96 4.75
CA THR A 31 -6.39 -6.79 5.29
C THR A 31 -7.74 -6.61 4.60
N GLY A 32 -7.95 -7.24 3.44
CA GLY A 32 -9.18 -7.11 2.67
C GLY A 32 -9.35 -5.74 2.04
N VAL A 33 -8.25 -5.13 1.56
CA VAL A 33 -8.34 -3.85 0.84
C VAL A 33 -9.12 -4.03 -0.46
N ASP A 34 -9.70 -2.93 -0.95
CA ASP A 34 -10.49 -2.96 -2.17
C ASP A 34 -9.69 -3.50 -3.37
N THR A 35 -10.37 -4.20 -4.29
CA THR A 35 -9.73 -4.80 -5.46
C THR A 35 -9.04 -3.74 -6.32
N GLN A 36 -9.58 -2.51 -6.33
CA GLN A 36 -8.94 -1.39 -7.01
C GLN A 36 -7.59 -1.06 -6.36
N THR A 37 -7.55 -0.86 -5.04
CA THR A 37 -6.31 -0.59 -4.29
C THR A 37 -5.29 -1.71 -4.48
N LEU A 38 -5.71 -2.97 -4.41
CA LEU A 38 -4.84 -4.13 -4.62
C LEU A 38 -4.23 -4.16 -6.03
N LYS A 39 -5.02 -3.82 -7.05
CA LYS A 39 -4.51 -3.69 -8.43
C LYS A 39 -3.54 -2.53 -8.57
N LEU A 40 -3.79 -1.39 -7.92
CA LEU A 40 -2.87 -0.25 -7.91
C LEU A 40 -1.54 -0.66 -7.30
N LEU A 41 -1.55 -1.27 -6.11
CA LEU A 41 -0.36 -1.77 -5.43
C LEU A 41 0.43 -2.78 -6.29
N GLN A 42 -0.26 -3.69 -6.99
CA GLN A 42 0.40 -4.62 -7.92
C GLN A 42 0.94 -3.93 -9.17
N SER A 43 0.32 -2.84 -9.62
CA SER A 43 0.72 -2.06 -10.79
C SER A 43 1.91 -1.14 -10.51
N LEU A 44 2.29 -0.97 -9.24
CA LEU A 44 3.45 -0.15 -8.89
C LEU A 44 4.74 -0.79 -9.41
N PRO A 45 5.61 0.02 -10.05
CA PRO A 45 6.94 -0.42 -10.46
C PRO A 45 7.90 -0.56 -9.28
N ALA A 46 7.54 -0.03 -8.10
CA ALA A 46 8.31 -0.18 -6.88
C ALA A 46 8.29 -1.63 -6.40
N GLU A 47 9.47 -2.24 -6.29
CA GLU A 47 9.64 -3.60 -5.79
C GLU A 47 9.67 -3.65 -4.26
N GLN A 48 10.04 -2.54 -3.62
CA GLN A 48 10.13 -2.39 -2.17
C GLN A 48 9.71 -0.99 -1.74
N PHE A 49 8.98 -0.92 -0.63
CA PHE A 49 8.55 0.34 -0.02
C PHE A 49 9.32 0.55 1.27
N GLN A 50 9.93 1.72 1.40
CA GLN A 50 10.72 2.06 2.59
C GLN A 50 9.91 2.78 3.65
N THR A 51 8.75 3.32 3.30
CA THR A 51 7.92 4.09 4.23
C THR A 51 6.43 3.86 3.96
N PRO A 52 5.56 4.09 4.97
CA PRO A 52 4.10 4.05 4.77
C PRO A 52 3.62 5.17 3.86
N ALA A 53 4.34 6.30 3.90
CA ALA A 53 4.06 7.45 3.06
C ALA A 53 4.22 7.11 1.58
N ASP A 54 5.27 6.37 1.20
CA ASP A 54 5.52 5.96 -0.19
C ASP A 54 4.35 5.14 -0.76
N ILE A 55 3.78 4.25 0.04
CA ILE A 55 2.60 3.45 -0.32
C ILE A 55 1.34 4.32 -0.44
N GLY A 56 1.16 5.24 0.51
CA GLY A 56 0.03 6.18 0.50
C GLY A 56 0.06 7.12 -0.71
N ASP A 57 1.21 7.73 -0.99
CA ASP A 57 1.45 8.60 -2.15
C ASP A 57 1.25 7.84 -3.46
N ALA A 58 1.81 6.64 -3.58
CA ALA A 58 1.65 5.79 -4.75
C ALA A 58 0.18 5.44 -5.06
N ILE A 59 -0.62 5.19 -4.02
CA ILE A 59 -2.07 4.97 -4.19
C ILE A 59 -2.78 6.26 -4.61
N ILE A 60 -2.38 7.42 -4.06
CA ILE A 60 -2.97 8.72 -4.41
C ILE A 60 -2.63 9.10 -5.85
N GLU A 61 -1.39 8.87 -6.30
CA GLU A 61 -0.91 9.17 -7.65
C GLU A 61 -1.65 8.36 -8.72
N LEU A 62 -2.07 7.13 -8.40
CA LEU A 62 -2.80 6.25 -9.30
C LEU A 62 -4.34 6.36 -9.20
N SER A 63 -4.86 7.21 -8.32
CA SER A 63 -6.31 7.32 -8.01
C SER A 63 -7.11 8.33 -8.81
#